data_AF-A0A7C7KIV2-F1
#
_entry.id   AF-A0A7C7KIV2-F1
#
_cell.length_a   1.000
_cell.length_b   1.000
_cell.length_c   1.000
_cell.angle_alpha   90.00
_cell.angle_beta   90.00
_cell.angle_gamma   90.00
#
_symmetry.space_group_name_H-M   'P 1'
#
loop_
_entity.id
_entity.type
_entity.pdbx_description
1 polymer ?
#
loop_
_entity_poly.entity_id
_entity_poly.type
_entity_poly.pdbx_seq_one_letter_code
_entity_poly.pdbx_strand_id
1 'polypeptide(L)'
;MPHGMHMTGLRRRIAQRRTEPKTTDGRGATRKLVGLVERARQNGRRQGPLAPVEALITVARDEWVWQVVDRDILDSLSHRLVFQSSIGARREILMTAGIDAAMNAASKIVELDGGCVLIETLDP
;
A
#
# COMPACT_ATOMS: atom_id res chain seq x y z
N MET A 1 20.77 23.88 -1.88
CA MET A 1 19.63 24.21 -1.00
C MET A 1 18.57 23.12 -1.14
N PRO A 2 18.52 22.07 -0.29
CA PRO A 2 17.50 21.05 -0.45
C PRO A 2 16.22 21.48 0.28
N HIS A 3 15.10 21.41 -0.43
CA HIS A 3 13.77 21.71 0.11
C HIS A 3 13.33 20.53 0.96
N GLY A 4 13.31 20.72 2.28
CA GLY A 4 12.81 19.73 3.22
C GLY A 4 11.30 19.51 3.04
N MET A 5 10.91 18.27 2.75
CA MET A 5 9.52 17.83 2.73
C MET A 5 8.97 17.93 4.15
N HIS A 6 8.20 18.98 4.43
CA HIS A 6 7.54 19.14 5.73
C HIS A 6 6.46 18.06 5.88
N MET A 7 6.79 17.01 6.65
CA MET A 7 5.80 16.07 7.19
C MET A 7 4.87 16.84 8.12
N THR A 8 3.74 17.33 7.62
CA THR A 8 2.61 17.74 8.46
C THR A 8 2.06 16.50 9.12
N GLY A 9 2.62 16.14 10.28
CA GLY A 9 2.08 15.08 11.12
C GLY A 9 0.60 15.30 11.33
N LEU A 10 -0.20 14.22 11.25
CA LEU A 10 -1.62 14.24 11.56
C LEU A 10 -1.81 14.61 13.04
N ARG A 11 -1.76 15.92 13.31
CA ARG A 11 -1.93 16.46 14.65
C ARG A 11 -3.43 16.46 14.92
N ARG A 12 -3.86 15.55 15.80
CA ARG A 12 -5.24 15.46 16.28
C ARG A 12 -5.64 16.86 16.77
N ARG A 13 -6.62 17.49 16.11
CA ARG A 13 -7.16 18.78 16.56
C ARG A 13 -8.04 18.52 17.78
N ILE A 14 -7.41 18.58 18.95
CA ILE A 14 -8.11 18.53 20.23
C ILE A 14 -8.67 19.94 20.47
N ALA A 15 -9.98 20.05 20.63
CA ALA A 15 -10.61 21.31 20.95
C ALA A 15 -10.03 21.84 22.27
N GLN A 16 -9.49 23.07 22.27
CA GLN A 16 -8.89 23.69 23.45
C GLN A 16 -9.91 24.11 24.51
N ARG A 17 -11.21 24.08 24.18
CA ARG A 17 -12.31 24.41 25.08
C ARG A 17 -13.37 23.31 25.00
N ARG A 18 -13.99 22.99 26.13
CA ARG A 18 -15.20 22.16 26.17
C ARG A 18 -16.30 22.90 25.43
N THR A 19 -16.56 22.50 24.20
CA THR A 19 -17.74 22.90 23.44
C THR A 19 -18.83 21.84 23.61
N GLU A 20 -20.09 22.27 23.72
CA GLU A 20 -21.21 21.33 23.70
C GLU A 20 -21.17 20.46 22.43
N PRO A 21 -21.36 19.14 22.54
CA PRO A 21 -21.47 18.28 21.38
C PRO A 21 -22.65 18.73 20.51
N LYS A 22 -22.37 19.28 19.32
CA LYS A 22 -23.40 19.53 18.32
C LYS A 22 -23.82 18.21 17.70
N THR A 23 -24.85 17.59 18.26
CA THR A 23 -25.53 16.48 17.63
C THR A 23 -26.25 16.97 16.38
N THR A 24 -26.39 16.10 15.40
CA THR A 24 -27.14 16.39 14.18
C THR A 24 -28.25 15.35 14.08
N ASP A 25 -29.46 15.80 13.82
CA ASP A 25 -30.59 14.90 13.57
C ASP A 25 -30.36 14.08 12.28
N GLY A 26 -31.19 13.05 12.05
CA GLY A 26 -31.03 12.18 10.89
C GLY A 26 -30.99 12.94 9.57
N ARG A 27 -31.85 13.96 9.40
CA ARG A 27 -31.90 14.80 8.18
C ARG A 27 -30.65 15.65 8.00
N GLY A 28 -30.12 16.24 9.07
CA GLY A 28 -28.90 17.01 9.02
C GLY A 28 -27.67 16.12 8.79
N ALA A 29 -27.66 14.90 9.32
CA ALA A 29 -26.60 13.92 9.09
C ALA A 29 -26.57 13.52 7.60
N THR A 30 -27.72 13.23 7.00
CA THR A 30 -27.85 12.96 5.56
C THR A 30 -27.32 14.13 4.72
N ARG A 31 -27.69 15.38 5.03
CA ARG A 31 -27.16 16.57 4.31
C ARG A 31 -25.64 16.69 4.41
N LYS A 32 -25.08 16.48 5.60
CA LYS A 32 -23.62 16.53 5.82
C LYS A 32 -22.91 15.42 5.05
N LEU A 33 -23.49 14.22 5.01
CA LEU A 33 -22.95 13.09 4.26
C LEU A 33 -22.96 13.37 2.76
N VAL A 34 -24.06 13.89 2.21
CA VAL A 34 -24.14 14.31 0.80
C VAL A 34 -23.05 15.34 0.49
N GLY A 35 -22.89 16.36 1.34
CA GLY A 35 -21.84 17.35 1.16
C GLY A 35 -20.42 16.77 1.26
N LEU A 36 -20.21 15.75 2.08
CA LEU A 36 -18.92 15.05 2.17
C LEU A 36 -18.63 14.25 0.89
N VAL A 37 -19.64 13.53 0.38
CA VAL A 37 -19.54 12.75 -0.86
C VAL A 37 -19.24 13.65 -2.06
N GLU A 38 -19.92 14.79 -2.18
CA GLU A 38 -19.66 15.76 -3.25
C GLU A 38 -18.22 16.29 -3.22
N ARG A 39 -17.71 16.65 -2.03
CA ARG A 39 -16.32 17.08 -1.88
C ARG A 39 -15.31 15.97 -2.19
N ALA A 40 -15.59 14.74 -1.77
CA ALA A 40 -14.72 13.60 -2.07
C ALA A 40 -14.63 13.36 -3.59
N ARG A 41 -15.77 13.43 -4.29
CA ARG A 41 -15.83 13.32 -5.75
C ARG A 41 -15.09 14.45 -6.45
N GLN A 42 -15.27 15.69 -6.02
CA GLN A 42 -14.54 16.84 -6.60
C GLN A 42 -13.04 16.73 -6.38
N ASN A 43 -12.60 16.32 -5.18
CA ASN A 43 -11.18 16.09 -4.92
C ASN A 43 -10.63 14.96 -5.79
N GLY A 44 -11.33 13.83 -5.91
CA GLY A 44 -10.91 12.73 -6.78
C GLY A 44 -10.74 13.17 -8.24
N ARG A 45 -11.65 13.99 -8.78
CA ARG A 45 -11.51 14.56 -10.13
C ARG A 45 -10.30 15.49 -10.27
N ARG A 46 -9.99 16.28 -9.23
CA ARG A 46 -8.84 17.21 -9.22
C ARG A 46 -7.50 16.51 -9.04
N GLN A 47 -7.48 15.36 -8.37
CA GLN A 47 -6.26 14.57 -8.13
C GLN A 47 -5.75 13.86 -9.40
N GLY A 48 -6.57 13.77 -10.45
CA GLY A 48 -6.21 13.07 -11.68
C GLY A 48 -6.27 11.55 -11.52
N PRO A 49 -5.83 10.77 -12.54
CA PRO A 49 -5.76 9.32 -12.44
C PRO A 49 -4.88 8.93 -11.25
N LEU A 50 -5.30 7.93 -10.47
CA LEU A 50 -4.44 7.34 -9.45
C LEU A 50 -3.21 6.79 -10.15
N ALA A 51 -2.04 7.41 -9.91
CA ALA A 51 -0.78 6.85 -10.35
C ALA A 51 -0.59 5.52 -9.62
N PRO A 52 -0.36 4.40 -10.33
CA PRO A 52 0.07 3.17 -9.68
C PRO A 52 1.39 3.47 -8.98
N VAL A 53 1.39 3.39 -7.65
CA VAL A 53 2.62 3.39 -6.88
C VAL A 53 2.95 1.93 -6.64
N GLU A 54 4.04 1.46 -7.21
CA GLU A 54 4.50 0.09 -6.99
C GLU A 54 4.90 -0.07 -5.51
N ALA A 55 4.12 -0.85 -4.78
CA ALA A 55 4.32 -1.08 -3.36
C ALA A 55 5.27 -2.26 -3.17
N LEU A 56 6.54 -1.97 -2.85
CA LEU A 56 7.43 -2.96 -2.25
C LEU A 56 7.32 -2.87 -0.73
N ILE A 57 6.78 -3.91 -0.10
CA ILE A 57 6.63 -4.00 1.36
C ILE A 57 7.86 -4.69 1.92
N THR A 58 8.60 -4.01 2.80
CA THR A 58 9.60 -4.66 3.67
C THR A 58 8.98 -4.89 5.04
N VAL A 59 8.69 -6.14 5.39
CA VAL A 59 8.18 -6.48 6.74
C VAL A 59 9.36 -6.66 7.69
N ALA A 60 9.66 -5.63 8.50
CA ALA A 60 10.60 -5.73 9.60
C ALA A 60 9.81 -5.89 10.90
N ARG A 61 9.88 -7.11 11.49
CA ARG A 61 9.32 -7.65 12.75
C ARG A 61 8.14 -6.96 13.46
N ASP A 62 8.09 -5.63 13.61
CA ASP A 62 7.04 -4.89 14.33
C ASP A 62 6.59 -3.56 13.69
N GLU A 63 7.09 -3.16 12.52
CA GLU A 63 6.76 -1.85 11.91
C GLU A 63 6.51 -1.92 10.40
N TRP A 64 5.46 -1.20 9.95
CA TRP A 64 5.14 -1.04 8.54
C TRP A 64 5.94 0.13 7.97
N VAL A 65 7.02 -0.16 7.24
CA VAL A 65 7.83 0.84 6.56
C VAL A 65 7.43 0.90 5.08
N TRP A 66 6.97 2.06 4.64
CA TRP A 66 6.72 2.36 3.22
C TRP A 66 7.94 3.07 2.64
N GLN A 67 8.49 2.53 1.55
CA GLN A 67 9.62 3.14 0.84
C GLN A 67 9.21 3.49 -0.59
N VAL A 68 9.61 4.68 -1.04
CA VAL A 68 9.57 5.02 -2.46
C VAL A 68 10.81 4.38 -3.07
N VAL A 69 10.62 3.51 -4.06
CA VAL A 69 11.70 2.80 -4.74
C VAL A 69 11.97 3.47 -6.07
N ASP A 70 13.25 3.70 -6.38
CA ASP A 70 13.66 4.26 -7.67
C ASP A 70 13.30 3.32 -8.82
N ARG A 71 12.96 3.91 -9.97
CA ARG A 71 12.55 3.15 -11.15
C ARG A 71 13.61 2.16 -11.63
N ASP A 72 14.88 2.53 -11.54
CA ASP A 72 16.00 1.66 -11.94
C ASP A 72 16.06 0.36 -11.14
N ILE A 73 15.61 0.38 -9.87
CA ILE A 73 15.53 -0.82 -9.04
C ILE A 73 14.38 -1.71 -9.50
N LEU A 74 13.24 -1.12 -9.87
CA LEU A 74 12.08 -1.85 -10.39
C LEU A 74 12.42 -2.54 -11.73
N ASP A 75 13.12 -1.81 -12.61
CA ASP A 75 13.61 -2.34 -13.89
C ASP A 75 14.67 -3.44 -13.71
N SER A 76 15.32 -3.53 -12.54
CA SER A 76 16.30 -4.58 -12.22
C SER A 76 15.68 -5.90 -11.72
N LEU A 77 14.39 -5.90 -11.38
CA LEU A 77 13.68 -7.08 -10.93
C LEU A 77 13.50 -8.03 -12.12
N SER A 78 13.78 -9.31 -11.90
CA SER A 78 13.78 -10.31 -12.99
C SER A 78 12.99 -11.57 -12.66
N HIS A 79 12.64 -11.77 -11.39
CA HIS A 79 11.94 -12.96 -10.93
C HIS A 79 10.82 -12.59 -9.98
N ARG A 80 9.67 -13.27 -10.10
CA ARG A 80 8.55 -13.20 -9.15
C ARG A 80 8.31 -14.53 -8.47
N LEU A 81 7.89 -14.48 -7.22
CA LEU A 81 7.42 -15.65 -6.47
C LEU A 81 5.90 -15.67 -6.46
N VAL A 82 5.31 -16.78 -6.92
CA VAL A 82 3.87 -16.95 -7.06
C VAL A 82 3.39 -18.10 -6.19
N PHE A 83 2.36 -17.84 -5.39
CA PHE A 83 1.58 -18.88 -4.74
C PHE A 83 0.46 -19.34 -5.66
N GLN A 84 0.38 -20.65 -5.87
CA GLN A 84 -0.76 -21.27 -6.55
C GLN A 84 -1.61 -22.00 -5.52
N SER A 85 -2.79 -21.45 -5.25
CA SER A 85 -3.76 -22.11 -4.38
C SER A 85 -4.34 -23.38 -5.03
N SER A 86 -4.88 -24.27 -4.21
CA SER A 86 -5.53 -25.52 -4.66
C SER A 86 -6.73 -25.29 -5.59
N ILE A 87 -7.33 -24.10 -5.55
CA ILE A 87 -8.43 -23.68 -6.42
C ILE A 87 -7.94 -23.02 -7.73
N GLY A 88 -6.63 -23.06 -8.00
CA GLY A 88 -6.01 -22.51 -9.21
C GLY A 88 -5.81 -20.99 -9.19
N ALA A 89 -6.21 -20.29 -8.12
CA ALA A 89 -5.94 -18.86 -7.99
C ALA A 89 -4.44 -18.63 -7.76
N ARG A 90 -3.89 -17.72 -8.55
CA ARG A 90 -2.47 -17.33 -8.53
C ARG A 90 -2.33 -16.00 -7.81
N ARG A 91 -1.41 -15.94 -6.86
CA ARG A 91 -1.11 -14.72 -6.09
C ARG A 91 0.39 -14.48 -6.13
N GLU A 92 0.79 -13.34 -6.67
CA GLU A 92 2.17 -12.87 -6.56
C GLU A 92 2.44 -12.44 -5.11
N ILE A 93 3.58 -12.88 -4.58
CA ILE A 93 4.00 -12.60 -3.20
C ILE A 93 5.02 -11.47 -3.18
N LEU A 94 6.08 -11.61 -3.99
CA LEU A 94 7.20 -10.67 -4.06
C LEU A 94 7.97 -10.83 -5.37
N MET A 95 8.86 -9.88 -5.64
CA MET A 95 9.81 -9.88 -6.75
C MET A 95 11.25 -9.74 -6.25
N THR A 96 12.19 -10.26 -7.03
CA THR A 96 13.63 -10.23 -6.71
C THR A 96 14.48 -9.96 -7.96
N ALA A 97 15.64 -9.35 -7.73
CA ALA A 97 16.69 -9.22 -8.74
C ALA A 97 17.58 -10.47 -8.73
N GLY A 98 17.34 -11.38 -9.67
CA GLY A 98 18.13 -12.59 -9.87
C GLY A 98 17.60 -13.84 -9.15
N ILE A 99 17.98 -15.00 -9.70
CA ILE A 99 17.49 -16.31 -9.25
C ILE A 99 17.96 -16.67 -7.84
N ASP A 100 19.16 -16.27 -7.44
CA ASP A 100 19.71 -16.60 -6.12
C ASP A 100 18.91 -15.93 -4.99
N ALA A 101 18.49 -14.68 -5.21
CA ALA A 101 17.62 -13.96 -4.28
C ALA A 101 16.22 -14.60 -4.23
N ALA A 102 15.68 -15.02 -5.38
CA ALA A 102 14.40 -15.73 -5.47
C ALA A 102 14.43 -17.05 -4.68
N MET A 103 15.49 -17.84 -4.82
CA MET A 103 15.68 -19.12 -4.12
C MET A 103 15.81 -18.93 -2.61
N ASN A 104 16.55 -17.91 -2.16
CA ASN A 104 16.68 -17.59 -0.74
C ASN A 104 15.35 -17.15 -0.13
N ALA A 105 14.54 -16.38 -0.86
CA ALA A 105 13.20 -16.01 -0.43
C ALA A 105 12.26 -17.22 -0.39
N ALA A 106 12.30 -18.07 -1.41
CA ALA A 106 11.46 -19.26 -1.50
C ALA A 106 11.70 -20.24 -0.35
N SER A 107 12.96 -20.51 0.01
CA SER A 107 13.28 -21.43 1.12
C SER A 107 12.66 -20.96 2.45
N LYS A 108 12.71 -19.67 2.73
CA LYS A 108 12.13 -19.08 3.94
C LYS A 108 10.60 -19.10 3.95
N ILE A 109 9.96 -18.94 2.79
CA ILE A 109 8.49 -18.93 2.68
C ILE A 109 7.91 -20.33 2.86
N VAL A 110 8.54 -21.35 2.24
CA VAL A 110 8.11 -22.75 2.36
C VAL A 110 8.14 -23.23 3.81
N GLU A 111 9.13 -22.79 4.59
CA GLU A 111 9.25 -23.12 6.02
C GLU A 111 8.10 -22.56 6.87
N LEU A 112 7.50 -21.44 6.47
CA LEU A 112 6.46 -20.74 7.25
C LEU A 112 5.04 -21.21 6.93
N ASP A 113 4.77 -21.63 5.70
CA ASP A 113 3.39 -21.86 5.21
C ASP A 113 3.14 -23.28 4.63
N GLY A 114 4.14 -24.17 4.67
CA GLY A 114 4.02 -25.58 4.21
C GLY A 114 3.66 -25.76 2.73
N GLY A 115 3.61 -24.68 1.96
CA GLY A 115 3.21 -24.66 0.55
C GLY A 115 4.40 -24.54 -0.38
N CYS A 116 4.25 -25.04 -1.61
CA CYS A 116 5.20 -24.80 -2.69
C CYS A 116 5.00 -23.40 -3.28
N VAL A 117 6.09 -22.75 -3.68
CA VAL A 117 6.06 -21.49 -4.42
C VAL A 117 6.68 -21.71 -5.80
N LEU A 118 6.12 -21.04 -6.80
CA LEU A 118 6.66 -21.01 -8.15
C LEU A 118 7.58 -19.80 -8.28
N ILE A 119 8.76 -20.00 -8.86
CA ILE A 119 9.65 -18.91 -9.27
C ILE A 119 9.50 -18.76 -10.79
N GLU A 120 9.10 -17.57 -11.22
CA GLU A 120 8.89 -17.26 -12.63
C GLU A 120 9.76 -16.09 -13.03
N THR A 121 10.36 -16.16 -14.22
CA THR A 121 11.03 -15.02 -14.84
C THR A 121 9.99 -13.99 -15.28
N LEU A 122 10.31 -12.72 -15.09
CA LEU A 122 9.60 -11.64 -15.75
C LEU A 122 10.08 -11.62 -17.20
N ASP A 123 9.18 -11.89 -18.15
CA ASP A 123 9.50 -11.71 -19.57
C ASP A 123 9.88 -10.23 -19.81
N PRO A 124 10.89 -9.94 -20.66
CA PRO A 124 11.33 -8.58 -20.95
C PRO A 124 10.30 -7.73 -21.71
#